data_AF-A0A2D8TTD4-F1
#
_entry.id   AF-A0A2D8TTD4-F1
#
_cell.length_a   1.000
_cell.length_b   1.000
_cell.length_c   1.000
_cell.angle_alpha   90.00
_cell.angle_beta   90.00
_cell.angle_gamma   90.00
#
_symmetry.space_group_name_H-M   'P 1'
#
loop_
_entity.id
_entity.type
_entity.pdbx_description
1 polymer ?
#
loop_
_entity_poly.entity_id
_entity_poly.type
_entity_poly.pdbx_seq_one_letter_code
_entity_poly.pdbx_strand_id
1 'polypeptide(L)' 'MKYKTIFNSIKDFLVRLTDVLVPVVSVALLLGIIFGPEAPFVGDVYKNISDLLNLLGSDGLLGLVAIIIILAYLRK' A
#
# COMPACT_ATOMS: atom_id res chain seq x y z
N MET A 1 1.05 2.60 -34.64
CA MET A 1 -0.05 3.00 -33.72
C MET A 1 -0.62 1.85 -32.89
N LYS A 2 -0.85 0.65 -33.42
CA LYS A 2 -1.53 -0.47 -32.73
C LYS A 2 -0.93 -0.90 -31.38
N TYR A 3 0.40 -0.92 -31.24
CA TYR A 3 1.09 -1.31 -29.99
C TYR A 3 0.90 -0.31 -28.84
N LYS A 4 0.80 0.98 -29.15
CA LYS A 4 0.53 2.04 -28.16
C LYS A 4 -0.84 1.84 -27.50
N THR A 5 -1.82 1.36 -28.25
CA THR A 5 -3.17 1.06 -27.73
C THR A 5 -3.17 -0.15 -26.80
N ILE A 6 -2.48 -1.24 -27.14
CA ILE A 6 -2.40 -2.45 -26.30
C ILE A 6 -1.73 -2.14 -24.96
N PHE A 7 -0.61 -1.42 -24.99
CA PHE A 7 0.11 -1.04 -23.76
C PHE A 7 -0.76 -0.17 -22.85
N ASN A 8 -1.49 0.79 -23.43
CA ASN A 8 -2.43 1.62 -22.68
C ASN A 8 -3.56 0.79 -22.06
N SER A 9 -4.14 -0.17 -22.80
CA SER A 9 -5.18 -1.04 -22.25
C SER A 9 -4.69 -1.92 -21.08
N ILE A 10 -3.47 -2.44 -21.17
CA ILE A 10 -2.86 -3.20 -20.06
C ILE A 10 -2.63 -2.29 -18.85
N LYS A 11 -2.10 -1.08 -19.08
CA LYS A 11 -1.92 -0.10 -18.01
C LYS A 11 -3.25 0.24 -17.34
N ASP A 12 -4.30 0.51 -18.11
CA ASP A 12 -5.62 0.85 -17.58
C ASP A 12 -6.22 -0.31 -16.78
N PHE A 13 -6.02 -1.56 -17.22
CA PHE A 13 -6.41 -2.74 -16.46
C PHE A 13 -5.68 -2.84 -15.11
N LEU A 14 -4.36 -2.68 -15.10
CA LEU A 14 -3.56 -2.75 -13.87
C LEU A 14 -3.90 -1.63 -12.90
N VAL A 15 -4.17 -0.42 -13.40
CA VAL A 15 -4.64 0.71 -12.57
C VAL A 15 -5.97 0.36 -11.92
N ARG A 16 -6.97 -0.06 -12.70
CA ARG A 16 -8.29 -0.43 -12.16
C ARG A 16 -8.22 -1.59 -11.18
N LEU A 17 -7.36 -2.58 -11.44
CA LEU A 17 -7.13 -3.68 -10.51
C LEU A 17 -6.53 -3.17 -9.20
N THR A 18 -5.54 -2.28 -9.28
CA THR A 18 -4.93 -1.65 -8.10
C THR A 18 -5.94 -0.82 -7.31
N ASP A 19 -6.80 -0.06 -8.00
CA ASP A 19 -7.85 0.75 -7.37
C ASP A 19 -8.81 -0.10 -6.53
N VAL A 20 -9.00 -1.38 -6.89
CA VAL A 20 -9.79 -2.35 -6.10
C VAL A 20 -8.96 -3.00 -5.00
N LEU A 21 -7.72 -3.39 -5.29
CA LEU A 21 -6.86 -4.10 -4.33
C LEU A 21 -6.41 -3.22 -3.16
N VAL A 22 -6.16 -1.92 -3.38
CA VAL A 22 -5.71 -1.00 -2.33
C VAL A 22 -6.72 -0.91 -1.17
N PRO A 23 -8.04 -0.68 -1.41
CA PRO A 23 -9.04 -0.76 -0.35
C PRO A 23 -9.11 -2.13 0.33
N VAL A 24 -8.99 -3.22 -0.42
CA VAL A 24 -9.02 -4.58 0.16
C VAL A 24 -7.86 -4.80 1.14
N VAL A 25 -6.64 -4.43 0.75
CA VAL A 25 -5.46 -4.49 1.63
C VAL A 25 -5.64 -3.55 2.82
N SER A 26 -6.19 -2.36 2.62
CA SER A 26 -6.44 -1.39 3.69
C SER A 26 -7.40 -1.94 4.76
N VAL A 27 -8.52 -2.55 4.32
CA VAL A 27 -9.46 -3.20 5.24
C VAL A 27 -8.81 -4.40 5.93
N ALA A 28 -8.09 -5.25 5.20
CA ALA A 28 -7.39 -6.39 5.79
C ALA A 28 -6.37 -5.96 6.85
N LEU A 29 -5.64 -4.86 6.63
CA LEU A 29 -4.70 -4.30 7.61
C LEU A 29 -5.41 -3.86 8.89
N LEU A 30 -6.53 -3.13 8.76
CA LEU A 30 -7.34 -2.70 9.91
C LEU A 30 -7.88 -3.91 10.69
N LEU A 31 -8.35 -4.94 9.99
CA LEU A 31 -8.82 -6.17 10.62
C LEU A 31 -7.66 -6.93 11.28
N GLY A 32 -6.47 -6.96 10.68
CA GLY A 32 -5.27 -7.56 11.28
C GLY A 32 -4.84 -6.87 12.57
N ILE A 33 -5.02 -5.54 12.68
CA ILE A 33 -4.80 -4.80 13.92
C ILE A 33 -5.81 -5.21 15.01
N ILE A 34 -7.08 -5.39 14.64
CA ILE A 34 -8.17 -5.70 15.59
C ILE A 34 -8.11 -7.16 16.06
N PHE A 35 -7.97 -8.10 15.12
CA PHE A 35 -8.01 -9.54 15.39
C PHE A 35 -6.65 -10.12 15.74
N GLY A 36 -5.57 -9.39 15.46
CA GLY A 36 -4.21 -9.79 15.75
C GLY A 36 -3.52 -10.57 14.62
N PRO A 37 -2.20 -10.80 14.77
CA PRO A 37 -1.34 -11.36 13.71
C PRO A 37 -1.57 -12.84 13.41
N GLU A 38 -2.22 -13.59 14.32
CA GLU A 38 -2.52 -15.02 14.13
C GLU A 38 -3.84 -15.26 13.35
N ALA A 39 -4.59 -14.19 13.05
CA ALA A 39 -5.84 -14.30 12.30
C ALA A 39 -5.56 -14.68 10.83
N PRO A 40 -6.23 -15.71 10.27
CA PRO A 40 -5.99 -16.14 8.90
C PRO A 40 -6.18 -14.99 7.89
N PHE A 41 -5.31 -14.91 6.90
CA PHE A 41 -5.27 -13.87 5.86
C PHE A 41 -4.97 -12.45 6.39
N VAL A 42 -5.77 -11.90 7.30
CA VAL A 42 -5.60 -10.50 7.77
C VAL A 42 -4.36 -10.33 8.65
N GLY A 43 -4.02 -11.35 9.45
CA GLY A 43 -2.81 -11.37 10.25
C GLY A 43 -1.54 -11.44 9.40
N ASP A 44 -1.57 -12.23 8.32
CA ASP A 44 -0.47 -12.29 7.35
C ASP A 44 -0.27 -10.96 6.60
N VAL A 45 -1.37 -10.30 6.20
CA VAL A 45 -1.30 -8.96 5.57
C VAL A 45 -0.69 -7.95 6.54
N TYR A 46 -1.12 -7.95 7.81
CA TYR A 46 -0.54 -7.09 8.83
C TYR A 46 0.96 -7.37 9.01
N LYS A 47 1.34 -8.64 9.16
CA LYS A 47 2.74 -9.03 9.36
C LYS A 47 3.64 -8.62 8.19
N ASN A 48 3.21 -8.86 6.95
CA ASN A 48 3.96 -8.45 5.77
C ASN A 48 4.23 -6.93 5.75
N ILE A 49 3.24 -6.12 6.14
CA ILE A 49 3.40 -4.66 6.20
C ILE A 49 4.30 -4.25 7.37
N SER A 50 4.11 -4.85 8.55
CA SER A 50 4.97 -4.60 9.72
C SER A 50 6.43 -4.95 9.44
N ASP A 51 6.70 -6.07 8.77
CA ASP A 51 8.04 -6.49 8.39
C ASP A 51 8.67 -5.50 7.40
N LEU A 52 7.91 -5.00 6.42
CA LEU A 52 8.37 -3.93 5.52
C LEU A 52 8.71 -2.64 6.28
N LEU A 53 7.89 -2.26 7.27
CA LEU A 53 8.17 -1.08 8.11
C LEU A 53 9.43 -1.29 8.97
N ASN A 54 9.64 -2.50 9.50
CA ASN A 54 10.82 -2.84 10.28
C ASN A 54 12.11 -2.76 9.45
N LEU A 55 12.06 -3.05 8.14
CA LEU A 55 13.22 -2.89 7.24
C LEU A 55 13.67 -1.42 7.09
N LEU A 56 12.79 -0.46 7.36
CA LEU A 56 13.12 0.96 7.32
C LEU A 56 13.85 1.43 8.59
N GLY A 57 13.95 0.59 9.61
CA GLY A 57 14.57 0.90 10.91
C GLY A 57 13.63 1.64 11.87
N SER A 58 14.11 1.87 13.10
CA SER A 58 13.31 2.47 14.20
C SER A 58 12.70 3.82 13.84
N ASP A 59 13.40 4.62 13.04
CA ASP A 59 12.98 5.95 12.63
C ASP A 59 12.44 5.99 11.19
N GLY A 60 12.36 4.83 10.52
CA GLY A 60 11.93 4.74 9.13
C GLY A 60 10.51 5.26 8.90
N LEU A 61 9.60 4.94 9.82
CA LEU A 61 8.22 5.46 9.78
C LEU A 61 8.17 6.98 9.97
N LEU A 62 8.98 7.53 10.89
CA LEU A 62 9.10 8.98 11.09
C LEU A 62 9.61 9.67 9.83
N GLY A 63 10.59 9.08 9.15
CA GLY A 63 11.09 9.55 7.85
C GLY A 63 10.00 9.58 6.77
N LEU A 64 9.20 8.52 6.64
CA LEU A 64 8.09 8.48 5.69
C LEU A 64 7.02 9.55 5.99
N VAL A 65 6.64 9.71 7.26
CA VAL A 65 5.68 10.74 7.68
C VAL A 65 6.20 12.14 7.36
N ALA A 66 7.48 12.41 7.62
CA ALA A 66 8.11 13.69 7.29
C ALA A 66 8.05 13.99 5.79
N ILE A 67 8.35 13.01 4.93
CA ILE A 67 8.24 13.15 3.46
C ILE A 67 6.80 13.46 3.05
N ILE A 68 5.82 12.75 3.62
CA ILE A 68 4.39 13.00 3.33
C ILE A 68 4.00 14.44 3.69
N ILE A 69 4.41 14.93 4.86
CA ILE A 69 4.13 16.31 5.31
C ILE A 69 4.77 17.32 4.35
N ILE A 70 6.04 17.13 3.96
CA ILE A 70 6.75 18.01 3.02
C ILE A 70 6.02 18.03 1.67
N LEU A 71 5.68 16.86 1.13
CA LEU A 71 4.97 16.77 -0.16
C LEU A 71 3.57 17.40 -0.09
N ALA A 72 2.85 17.21 1.02
CA ALA A 72 1.54 17.85 1.23
C ALA A 72 1.66 19.37 1.28
N TYR A 73 2.70 19.90 1.93
CA TYR A 73 2.98 21.34 1.98
C TYR A 73 3.34 21.90 0.60
N LEU A 74 4.18 21.20 -0.18
CA LEU A 74 4.60 21.61 -1.52
C LEU A 74 3.49 21.58 -2.57
N ARG A 75 2.44 20.79 -2.35
CA ARG A 75 1.27 20.72 -3.24
C ARG A 75 0.24 21.82 -3.00
N LYS A 76 0.47 22.69 -2.01
CA LYS A 76 -0.33 23.88 -1.71
C LYS A 76 0.12 25.06 -2.55
#